data_AF-A0A0L1MB04-F1
#
_entry.id   AF-A0A0L1MB04-F1
#
_cell.length_a   1.000
_cell.length_b   1.000
_cell.length_c   1.000
_cell.angle_alpha   90.00
_cell.angle_beta   90.00
_cell.angle_gamma   90.00
#
_symmetry.space_group_name_H-M   'P 1'
#
loop_
_entity.id
_entity.type
_entity.pdbx_description
1 polymer ?
#
loop_
_entity_poly.entity_id
_entity_poly.type
_entity_poly.pdbx_seq_one_letter_code
_entity_poly.pdbx_strand_id
1 'polypeptide(L)' 'MSYPIRTTYNGLTIIEHDPANPGNPFQIEYSPGSVGAFFKTLEEVKQSIDYQQAVARDEGGKFGY' A
#
# COMPACT_ATOMS: atom_id res chain seq x y z
N MET A 1 3.96 -8.82 11.91
CA MET A 1 2.74 -8.13 11.47
C MET A 1 3.19 -6.88 10.71
N SER A 2 3.13 -6.91 9.38
CA SER A 2 3.22 -5.69 8.59
C SER A 2 1.95 -4.89 8.81
N TYR A 3 2.09 -3.65 9.28
CA TYR A 3 0.94 -2.76 9.52
C TYR A 3 0.30 -2.41 8.17
N PRO A 4 -1.05 -2.40 8.07
CA PRO A 4 -1.70 -2.01 6.83
C PRO A 4 -1.38 -0.56 6.52
N ILE A 5 -1.09 -0.26 5.25
CA ILE A 5 -0.86 1.11 4.83
C ILE A 5 -2.18 1.87 4.89
N ARG A 6 -2.24 2.91 5.73
CA ARG A 6 -3.27 3.94 5.67
C ARG A 6 -2.68 5.18 5.00
N THR A 7 -3.31 5.62 3.92
CA THR A 7 -2.89 6.82 3.19
C THR A 7 -4.11 7.61 2.75
N THR A 8 -4.01 8.93 2.77
CA THR A 8 -4.97 9.85 2.16
C THR A 8 -4.55 10.25 0.74
N TYR A 9 -3.47 9.65 0.23
CA TYR A 9 -2.96 9.91 -1.11
C TYR A 9 -3.97 9.46 -2.17
N ASN A 10 -4.38 10.40 -3.02
CA ASN A 10 -5.27 10.17 -4.15
C ASN A 10 -4.47 10.31 -5.45
N GLY A 11 -3.97 9.18 -5.94
CA GLY A 11 -3.14 9.12 -7.14
C GLY A 11 -2.61 7.71 -7.42
N LEU A 12 -1.66 7.59 -8.35
CA LEU A 12 -1.04 6.32 -8.70
C LEU A 12 -0.08 5.84 -7.60
N THR A 13 -0.24 4.59 -7.22
CA THR A 13 0.62 3.87 -6.27
C THR A 13 1.37 2.77 -7.02
N ILE A 14 2.68 2.69 -6.82
CA ILE A 14 3.57 1.72 -7.46
C ILE A 14 4.02 0.70 -6.40
N ILE A 15 4.11 -0.57 -6.81
CA ILE A 15 4.73 -1.62 -6.01
C ILE A 15 6.08 -1.93 -6.66
N GLU A 16 7.15 -1.68 -5.92
CA GLU A 16 8.51 -2.00 -6.34
C GLU A 16 9.00 -3.26 -5.65
N HIS A 17 9.82 -4.03 -6.36
CA HIS A 17 10.48 -5.22 -5.83
C HIS A 17 11.99 -5.08 -5.98
N ASP A 18 12.70 -4.98 -4.86
CA ASP A 18 14.16 -4.95 -4.77
C ASP A 18 14.70 -6.28 -4.22
N PRO A 19 15.13 -7.20 -5.08
CA PRO A 19 15.69 -8.49 -4.64
C PRO A 19 17.04 -8.35 -3.92
N ALA A 20 17.72 -7.19 -4.01
CA ALA A 20 18.97 -6.94 -3.31
C ALA A 20 18.75 -6.56 -1.83
N ASN A 21 17.50 -6.30 -1.43
CA ASN A 21 17.11 -6.02 -0.05
C ASN A 21 16.39 -7.23 0.58
N PRO A 22 17.11 -8.20 1.16
CA PRO A 22 16.50 -9.40 1.73
C PRO A 22 15.67 -9.12 3.00
N GLY A 23 15.80 -7.93 3.60
CA GLY A 23 15.05 -7.54 4.79
C GLY A 23 13.60 -7.23 4.45
N ASN A 24 13.40 -6.35 3.45
CA ASN A 24 12.09 -5.98 2.93
C ASN A 24 12.18 -5.79 1.40
N PRO A 25 12.05 -6.85 0.60
CA PRO A 25 12.24 -6.78 -0.83
C PRO A 25 11.07 -6.11 -1.56
N PHE A 26 9.97 -5.76 -0.90
CA PHE A 26 8.84 -5.09 -1.52
C PHE A 26 8.63 -3.70 -0.92
N GLN A 27 8.37 -2.71 -1.77
CA GLN A 27 8.12 -1.33 -1.38
C GLN A 27 6.85 -0.81 -2.05
N ILE A 28 6.07 0.00 -1.34
CA ILE A 28 5.01 0.82 -1.93
C ILE A 28 5.52 2.25 -2.05
N GLU A 29 5.35 2.84 -3.24
CA GLU A 29 5.74 4.21 -3.56
C GLU A 29 4.55 5.00 -4.09
N TYR A 30 4.40 6.24 -3.61
CA TYR A 30 3.43 7.20 -4.11
C TYR A 30 4.11 8.16 -5.06
N SER A 31 3.50 8.39 -6.23
CA SER A 31 3.99 9.42 -7.14
C SER A 31 3.99 10.79 -6.44
N PRO A 32 5.09 11.56 -6.49
CA PRO A 32 6.21 11.45 -7.44
C PRO A 32 7.51 10.83 -6.88
N GLY A 33 7.47 9.98 -5.85
CA GLY A 33 8.69 9.40 -5.26
C GLY A 33 8.65 9.09 -3.76
N SER A 34 7.48 9.21 -3.14
CA SER A 34 7.35 9.12 -1.69
C SER A 34 7.18 7.67 -1.26
N VAL A 35 8.14 7.16 -0.48
CA VAL A 35 8.07 5.82 0.11
C VAL A 35 6.89 5.73 1.09
N GLY A 36 5.97 4.82 0.82
CA GLY A 36 4.79 4.57 1.65
C GLY A 36 5.02 3.49 2.70
N ALA A 37 5.54 2.32 2.28
CA ALA A 37 5.87 1.22 3.20
C ALA A 37 6.80 0.18 2.58
N PHE A 38 7.30 -0.71 3.43
CA PHE A 38 8.16 -1.83 3.08
C PHE A 38 7.53 -3.15 3.57
N PHE A 39 7.68 -4.22 2.80
CA PHE A 39 7.13 -5.54 3.11
C PHE A 39 8.14 -6.64 2.85
N LYS A 40 8.01 -7.73 3.61
CA LYS A 40 8.88 -8.89 3.52
C LYS A 40 8.45 -9.87 2.45
N THR A 41 7.15 -9.95 2.20
CA THR A 41 6.55 -10.92 1.29
C THR A 41 5.49 -10.28 0.41
N LEU A 42 5.24 -10.88 -0.75
CA LEU A 42 4.16 -10.49 -1.64
C LEU A 42 2.78 -10.66 -0.99
N GLU A 43 2.64 -11.58 -0.02
CA GLU A 43 1.39 -11.77 0.72
C GLU A 43 1.06 -10.55 1.59
N GLU A 44 2.07 -9.98 2.28
CA GLU A 44 1.88 -8.77 3.08
C GLU A 44 1.49 -7.57 2.21
N VAL A 45 2.05 -7.46 0.99
CA VAL A 45 1.66 -6.46 -0.01
C VAL A 45 0.18 -6.62 -0.39
N LYS A 46 -0.26 -7.85 -0.71
CA LYS A 46 -1.65 -8.14 -1.06
C LYS A 46 -2.61 -7.76 0.06
N GLN A 47 -2.31 -8.18 1.29
CA GLN A 47 -3.12 -7.85 2.46
C GLN A 47 -3.25 -6.33 2.67
N SER A 48 -2.17 -5.58 2.45
CA SER A 48 -2.21 -4.12 2.57
C SER A 48 -3.07 -3.46 1.48
N ILE A 49 -3.04 -3.97 0.24
CA ILE A 49 -3.86 -3.45 -0.86
C ILE A 49 -5.33 -3.78 -0.63
N ASP A 50 -5.65 -5.01 -0.24
CA ASP A 50 -7.02 -5.43 0.07
C ASP A 50 -7.62 -4.58 1.20
N TYR A 51 -6.82 -4.29 2.23
CA TYR A 51 -7.21 -3.38 3.30
C TYR A 51 -7.50 -1.96 2.79
N GLN A 52 -6.63 -1.39 1.95
CA GLN A 52 -6.84 -0.06 1.37
C GLN A 52 -8.11 -0.01 0.52
N GLN A 53 -8.36 -1.03 -0.29
CA GLN A 53 -9.58 -1.10 -1.09
C GLN A 53 -10.83 -1.20 -0.22
N ALA A 54 -10.79 -1.97 0.87
CA ALA A 54 -11.89 -2.06 1.83
C ALA A 54 -12.17 -0.71 2.49
N VAL A 55 -11.13 -0.02 2.98
CA VAL A 55 -11.25 1.32 3.57
C VAL A 55 -11.80 2.32 2.57
N ALA A 56 -11.29 2.34 1.33
CA ALA A 56 -11.77 3.26 0.29
C ALA A 56 -13.24 3.04 -0.07
N ARG A 57 -13.72 1.79 -0.06
CA ARG A 57 -15.14 1.46 -0.27
C ARG A 57 -16.01 1.91 0.90
N ASP A 58 -15.57 1.69 2.13
CA ASP A 58 -16.30 2.09 3.33
C ASP A 58 -16.35 3.61 3.52
N GLU A 59 -15.26 4.32 3.19
CA GLU A 59 -15.21 5.78 3.20
C GLU A 59 -16.01 6.38 2.04
N GLY A 60 -15.98 5.77 0.85
CA GLY A 60 -16.83 6.14 -0.28
C GLY A 60 -18.33 5.96 -0.01
N GLY A 61 -18.71 5.01 0.86
CA GLY A 61 -20.08 4.82 1.32
C GLY A 61 -20.56 5.86 2.35
N LYS A 62 -19.65 6.57 3.04
CA LYS A 62 -20.00 7.61 4.03
C LYS A 62 -20.24 8.99 3.42
N PHE A 63 -19.85 9.22 2.17
CA PHE A 63 -20.04 10.49 1.45
C PHE A 63 -20.83 10.31 0.14
N GLY A 64 -21.76 9.34 0.08
CA GLY A 64 -22.63 9.16 -1.07
C GLY A 64 -23.36 10.48 -1.43
N TYR A 65 -23.04 11.01 -2.62
CA TYR A 65 -23.81 12.02 -3.34
C TYR A 65 -25.12 11.42 -3.87
#